data_AF-A0A0A9WEC2-F1
#
_entry.id   AF-A0A0A9WEC2-F1
#
_cell.length_a   1.000
_cell.length_b   1.000
_cell.length_c   1.000
_cell.angle_alpha   90.00
_cell.angle_beta   90.00
_cell.angle_gamma   90.00
#
_symmetry.space_group_name_H-M   'P 1'
#
loop_
_entity.id
_entity.type
_entity.pdbx_description
1 polymer ?
#
loop_
_entity_poly.entity_id
_entity_poly.type
_entity_poly.pdbx_seq_one_letter_code
_entity_poly.pdbx_strand_id
1 'polypeptide(L)'
;MNLDPGIICFNHCSRRIFCSNVPERCPSCGVSLSGSIFPFRVPYPFVRPAQHSCSVVIKSTDGTFLRDFEDKDDLHIGITSSKGVLFEYDHRGLTVGPPTPSWDQSLVVFKETFEDRFPFWDEALKIVAEKTFWTPSQ
;
A
#
# COMPACT_ATOMS: atom_id res chain seq x y z
N MET A 1 2.32 6.11 -14.99
CA MET A 1 2.47 7.35 -14.19
C MET A 1 3.36 7.03 -13.01
N ASN A 2 4.34 7.88 -12.70
CA ASN A 2 5.14 7.68 -11.48
C ASN A 2 4.28 8.10 -10.29
N LEU A 3 3.85 7.14 -9.48
CA LEU A 3 2.97 7.34 -8.33
C LEU A 3 3.73 7.69 -7.06
N ASP A 4 5.06 7.53 -7.07
CA ASP A 4 5.92 7.86 -5.94
C ASP A 4 6.39 9.32 -6.07
N PRO A 5 5.88 10.24 -5.22
CA PRO A 5 6.23 11.65 -5.27
C PRO A 5 7.69 11.92 -4.83
N GLY A 6 8.41 10.92 -4.34
CA GLY A 6 9.82 11.04 -3.98
C GLY A 6 10.07 11.99 -2.82
N ILE A 7 9.25 11.91 -1.76
CA ILE A 7 9.38 12.81 -0.61
C ILE A 7 10.77 12.69 0.01
N ILE A 8 11.45 13.82 0.13
CA ILE A 8 12.75 13.95 0.77
C ILE A 8 12.52 14.45 2.20
N CYS A 9 13.25 13.86 3.14
CA CYS A 9 13.31 14.30 4.53
C CYS A 9 14.74 14.72 4.89
N PHE A 10 14.88 15.83 5.62
CA PHE A 10 16.13 16.23 6.26
C PHE A 10 15.87 16.93 7.60
N ASN A 11 16.89 16.98 8.46
CA ASN A 11 16.84 17.71 9.72
C ASN A 11 17.48 19.09 9.58
N HIS A 12 16.79 20.12 10.05
CA HIS A 12 17.33 21.47 10.17
C HIS A 12 16.57 22.23 11.26
N CYS A 13 17.20 23.20 11.93
CA CYS A 13 16.61 23.98 13.03
C CYS A 13 15.81 23.14 14.05
N SER A 14 16.32 21.96 14.40
CA SER A 14 15.68 20.98 15.30
C SER A 14 14.30 20.48 14.86
N ARG A 15 14.02 20.49 13.55
CA ARG A 15 12.78 20.01 12.92
C ARG A 15 13.09 19.07 11.77
N ARG A 16 12.18 18.11 11.53
CA ARG A 16 12.15 17.34 10.28
C ARG A 16 11.41 18.15 9.23
N ILE A 17 12.03 18.30 8.08
CA ILE A 17 11.47 19.02 6.93
C ILE A 17 11.24 18.01 5.83
N PHE A 18 10.03 18.02 5.27
CA PHE A 18 9.61 17.15 4.18
C PHE A 18 9.34 18.00 2.93
N CYS A 19 9.87 17.61 1.79
CA CYS A 19 9.74 18.35 0.53
C CYS A 19 9.92 17.45 -0.69
N SER A 20 9.36 17.83 -1.83
CA SER A 20 9.56 17.12 -3.11
C SER A 20 10.97 17.34 -3.68
N ASN A 21 11.60 18.49 -3.38
CA ASN A 21 12.97 18.83 -3.71
C ASN A 21 13.56 19.64 -2.56
N VAL A 22 14.87 19.50 -2.29
CA VAL A 22 15.56 20.27 -1.24
C VAL A 22 15.58 21.76 -1.64
N PRO A 23 14.96 22.66 -0.86
CA PRO A 23 14.95 24.09 -1.19
C PRO A 23 16.31 24.74 -0.86
N GLU A 24 16.58 25.92 -1.42
CA GLU A 24 17.78 26.70 -1.05
C GLU A 24 17.70 27.27 0.37
N ARG A 25 16.49 27.52 0.87
CA ARG A 25 16.23 28.08 2.20
C ARG A 25 15.28 27.20 2.98
N CYS A 26 15.52 27.10 4.28
CA CYS A 26 14.67 26.35 5.19
C CYS A 26 13.25 26.96 5.19
N PRO A 27 12.20 26.21 4.83
CA PRO A 27 10.82 26.72 4.84
C PRO A 27 10.33 27.08 6.25
N SER A 28 10.96 26.54 7.30
CA SER A 28 10.58 26.80 8.69
C SER A 28 11.27 28.00 9.33
N CYS A 29 12.49 28.36 8.92
CA CYS A 29 13.26 29.44 9.57
C CYS A 29 13.94 30.42 8.60
N GLY A 30 13.83 30.22 7.29
CA GLY A 30 14.35 31.12 6.25
C GLY A 30 15.87 31.10 6.03
N VAL A 31 16.62 30.39 6.89
CA VAL A 31 18.08 30.26 6.81
C VAL A 31 18.47 29.42 5.59
N SER A 32 19.59 29.79 4.95
CA SER A 32 20.15 29.07 3.81
C SER A 32 20.50 27.64 4.19
N LEU A 33 20.13 26.68 3.33
CA LEU A 33 20.44 25.26 3.47
C LEU A 33 21.78 24.88 2.82
N SER A 34 22.62 25.88 2.51
CA SER A 34 23.93 25.76 1.86
C SER A 34 25.04 25.11 2.73
N GLY A 35 24.69 24.17 3.60
CA GLY A 35 25.60 23.47 4.53
C GLY A 35 25.30 21.97 4.64
N SER A 36 25.78 21.33 5.72
CA SER A 36 25.66 19.88 5.97
C SER A 36 24.24 19.43 6.33
N ILE A 37 23.33 19.46 5.37
CA ILE A 37 22.08 18.69 5.45
C ILE A 37 22.33 17.29 4.90
N PHE A 38 21.68 16.30 5.52
CA PHE A 38 21.71 14.91 5.06
C PHE A 38 20.31 14.51 4.61
N PRO A 39 19.93 14.85 3.35
CA PRO A 39 18.64 14.47 2.81
C PRO A 39 18.61 12.96 2.55
N PHE A 40 17.47 12.35 2.85
CA PHE A 40 17.17 10.99 2.43
C PHE A 40 15.74 10.92 1.89
N ARG A 41 15.50 9.99 0.97
CA ARG A 41 14.16 9.73 0.45
C ARG A 41 13.38 8.90 1.47
N VAL A 42 12.20 9.37 1.82
CA VAL A 42 11.27 8.63 2.67
C VAL A 42 10.80 7.39 1.90
N PRO A 43 10.75 6.20 2.52
CA PRO A 43 10.21 5.02 1.89
C PRO A 43 8.79 5.25 1.40
N TYR A 44 8.51 4.87 0.16
CA TYR A 44 7.16 4.89 -0.38
C TYR A 44 6.38 3.72 0.22
N PRO A 45 5.30 3.98 0.99
CA PRO A 45 4.66 2.93 1.78
C PRO A 45 3.81 1.97 0.95
N PHE A 46 3.40 2.40 -0.26
CA PHE A 46 2.51 1.62 -1.09
C PHE A 46 3.26 0.59 -1.93
N VAL A 47 2.65 -0.58 -2.07
CA VAL A 47 3.23 -1.74 -2.73
C VAL A 47 2.25 -2.35 -3.71
N ARG A 48 2.77 -3.21 -4.60
CA ARG A 48 1.96 -4.07 -5.45
C ARG A 48 1.73 -5.41 -4.75
N PRO A 49 0.48 -5.81 -4.46
CA PRO A 49 0.20 -7.03 -3.69
C PRO A 49 0.81 -8.30 -4.28
N ALA A 50 0.94 -8.39 -5.61
CA ALA A 50 1.56 -9.55 -6.27
C ALA A 50 3.00 -9.83 -5.82
N GLN A 51 3.69 -8.85 -5.25
CA GLN A 51 5.06 -8.97 -4.73
C GLN A 51 5.10 -9.42 -3.26
N HIS A 52 3.94 -9.57 -2.63
CA HIS A 52 3.80 -9.90 -1.21
C HIS A 52 2.97 -11.17 -1.06
N SER A 53 3.64 -12.29 -0.81
CA SER A 53 3.00 -13.56 -0.49
C SER A 53 2.26 -13.51 0.86
N CYS A 54 1.20 -14.31 0.99
CA CYS A 54 0.47 -14.57 2.23
C CYS A 54 0.20 -13.31 3.07
N SER A 55 -0.36 -12.29 2.42
CA SER A 55 -0.53 -10.96 3.02
C SER A 55 -1.99 -10.53 2.99
N VAL A 56 -2.39 -9.78 4.01
CA VAL A 56 -3.62 -8.97 3.96
C VAL A 56 -3.20 -7.57 3.50
N VAL A 57 -3.79 -7.14 2.40
CA VAL A 57 -3.57 -5.84 1.80
C VAL A 57 -4.84 -5.02 1.83
N ILE A 58 -4.68 -3.71 1.95
CA ILE A 58 -5.78 -2.75 1.86
C ILE A 58 -5.49 -1.71 0.79
N LYS A 59 -6.55 -1.24 0.13
CA LYS A 59 -6.53 -0.05 -0.72
C LYS A 59 -7.75 0.83 -0.40
N SER A 60 -7.72 2.09 -0.85
CA SER A 60 -8.96 2.87 -0.93
C SER A 60 -9.96 2.14 -1.83
N THR A 61 -11.24 2.13 -1.46
CA THR A 61 -12.29 1.55 -2.32
C THR A 61 -12.33 2.28 -3.66
N ASP A 62 -12.34 3.61 -3.59
CA ASP A 62 -12.35 4.53 -4.73
C ASP A 62 -11.06 5.37 -4.78
N GLY A 63 -10.51 5.56 -5.97
CA GLY A 63 -9.31 6.39 -6.16
C GLY A 63 -8.06 5.87 -5.45
N THR A 64 -7.30 6.77 -4.82
CA THR A 64 -5.98 6.52 -4.22
C THR A 64 -5.83 7.14 -2.83
N PHE A 65 -5.04 6.50 -1.96
CA PHE A 65 -4.77 7.00 -0.61
C PHE A 65 -4.17 8.41 -0.56
N LEU A 66 -3.36 8.78 -1.55
CA LEU A 66 -2.65 10.06 -1.54
C LEU A 66 -3.46 11.24 -2.08
N ARG A 67 -4.58 11.00 -2.78
CA ARG A 67 -5.31 12.06 -3.48
C ARG A 67 -6.80 12.11 -3.14
N ASP A 68 -7.41 10.95 -2.94
CA ASP A 68 -8.87 10.83 -2.94
C ASP A 68 -9.42 10.38 -1.59
N PHE A 69 -8.61 9.71 -0.76
CA PHE A 69 -9.04 9.10 0.50
C PHE A 69 -9.23 10.12 1.64
N GLU A 70 -10.42 10.13 2.23
CA GLU A 70 -10.79 10.89 3.42
C GLU A 70 -11.14 9.97 4.62
N ASP A 71 -11.21 10.54 5.83
CA ASP A 71 -11.42 9.80 7.10
C ASP A 71 -12.69 8.92 7.15
N LYS A 72 -13.64 9.12 6.23
CA LYS A 72 -14.91 8.39 6.17
C LYS A 72 -15.01 7.41 5.00
N ASP A 73 -13.98 7.32 4.19
CA ASP A 73 -13.99 6.46 3.02
C ASP A 73 -13.79 5.00 3.40
N ASP A 74 -14.48 4.13 2.68
CA ASP A 74 -14.38 2.69 2.89
C ASP A 74 -13.03 2.15 2.39
N LEU A 75 -12.47 1.22 3.13
CA LEU A 75 -11.29 0.46 2.74
C LEU A 75 -11.69 -0.84 2.07
N HIS A 76 -11.01 -1.16 0.98
CA HIS A 76 -11.17 -2.43 0.29
C HIS A 76 -10.04 -3.38 0.64
N ILE A 77 -10.40 -4.63 0.96
CA ILE A 77 -9.48 -5.65 1.48
C ILE A 77 -9.20 -6.70 0.43
N GLY A 78 -7.94 -7.06 0.30
CA GLY A 78 -7.46 -8.13 -0.56
C GLY A 78 -6.54 -9.06 0.23
N ILE A 79 -6.54 -10.33 -0.16
CA ILE A 79 -5.69 -11.34 0.47
C ILE A 79 -4.85 -12.00 -0.62
N THR A 80 -3.54 -12.07 -0.43
CA THR A 80 -2.65 -12.71 -1.39
C THR A 80 -2.32 -14.14 -0.98
N SER A 81 -2.29 -15.06 -1.95
CA SER A 81 -1.77 -16.42 -1.74
C SER A 81 -0.25 -16.42 -1.57
N SER A 82 0.32 -17.58 -1.30
CA SER A 82 1.78 -17.79 -1.30
C SER A 82 2.45 -17.40 -2.62
N LYS A 83 1.70 -17.41 -3.73
CA LYS A 83 2.16 -17.06 -5.08
C LYS A 83 1.85 -15.60 -5.47
N GLY A 84 1.31 -14.80 -4.56
CA GLY A 84 0.91 -13.41 -4.85
C GLY A 84 -0.36 -13.29 -5.71
N VAL A 85 -1.15 -14.37 -5.84
CA VAL A 85 -2.49 -14.29 -6.46
C VAL A 85 -3.41 -13.58 -5.48
N LEU A 86 -4.15 -12.57 -5.94
CA LEU A 86 -5.04 -11.78 -5.13
C LEU A 86 -6.45 -12.38 -5.10
N PHE A 87 -7.01 -12.43 -3.91
CA PHE A 87 -8.39 -12.75 -3.60
C PHE A 87 -9.03 -11.47 -3.06
N GLU A 88 -10.02 -10.93 -3.77
CA GLU A 88 -10.78 -9.75 -3.35
C GLU A 88 -12.28 -10.01 -3.54
N TYR A 89 -13.09 -9.38 -2.71
CA TYR A 89 -14.54 -9.50 -2.80
C TYR A 89 -15.18 -8.12 -2.84
N ASP A 90 -15.95 -7.84 -3.88
CA ASP A 90 -16.73 -6.62 -4.02
C ASP A 90 -18.17 -6.93 -4.48
N HIS A 91 -18.90 -5.90 -4.93
CA HIS A 91 -20.26 -6.04 -5.46
C HIS A 91 -20.38 -7.03 -6.64
N ARG A 92 -19.29 -7.34 -7.33
CA ARG A 92 -19.19 -8.32 -8.43
C ARG A 92 -18.89 -9.74 -7.92
N GLY A 93 -18.87 -9.93 -6.61
CA GLY A 93 -18.53 -11.20 -5.99
C GLY A 93 -17.02 -11.37 -5.78
N LEU A 94 -16.61 -12.62 -5.53
CA LEU A 94 -15.19 -12.96 -5.37
C LEU A 94 -14.47 -12.90 -6.72
N THR A 95 -13.41 -12.11 -6.76
CA THR A 95 -12.44 -12.09 -7.87
C THR A 95 -11.14 -12.71 -7.41
N VAL A 96 -10.63 -13.65 -8.20
CA VAL A 96 -9.33 -14.32 -7.98
C VAL A 96 -8.47 -14.15 -9.21
N GLY A 97 -7.28 -13.58 -9.04
CA GLY A 97 -6.38 -13.35 -10.17
C GLY A 97 -5.18 -12.48 -9.84
N PRO A 98 -4.40 -12.08 -10.85
CA PRO A 98 -3.39 -11.05 -10.64
C PRO A 98 -4.06 -9.74 -10.20
N PRO A 99 -3.44 -8.95 -9.31
CA PRO A 99 -3.95 -7.63 -8.94
C PRO A 99 -4.12 -6.76 -10.18
N THR A 100 -5.24 -6.05 -10.26
CA THR A 100 -5.42 -4.99 -11.26
C THR A 100 -4.57 -3.76 -10.89
N PRO A 101 -4.30 -2.83 -11.82
CA PRO A 101 -3.56 -1.60 -11.51
C PRO A 101 -4.17 -0.76 -10.38
N SER A 102 -5.46 -0.95 -10.07
CA SER A 102 -6.11 -0.29 -8.92
C SER A 102 -5.49 -0.68 -7.57
N TRP A 103 -4.81 -1.83 -7.51
CA TRP A 103 -4.09 -2.32 -6.33
C TRP A 103 -2.62 -1.87 -6.28
N ASP A 104 -2.11 -1.11 -7.25
CA ASP A 104 -0.70 -0.68 -7.24
C ASP A 104 -0.38 0.31 -6.11
N GLN A 105 -1.39 0.90 -5.47
CA GLN A 105 -1.26 1.71 -4.25
C GLN A 105 -1.84 1.02 -3.02
N SER A 106 -1.43 -0.21 -2.75
CA SER A 106 -1.91 -0.94 -1.58
C SER A 106 -0.96 -0.85 -0.40
N LEU A 107 -1.50 -1.05 0.81
CA LEU A 107 -0.73 -1.20 2.03
C LEU A 107 -0.82 -2.65 2.50
N VAL A 108 0.31 -3.23 2.91
CA VAL A 108 0.32 -4.52 3.62
C VAL A 108 0.09 -4.23 5.11
N VAL A 109 -1.01 -4.73 5.64
CA VAL A 109 -1.37 -4.57 7.08
C VAL A 109 -1.06 -5.83 7.88
N PHE A 110 -0.94 -6.97 7.21
CA PHE A 110 -0.50 -8.23 7.80
C PHE A 110 0.27 -9.04 6.76
N LYS A 111 1.31 -9.74 7.21
CA LYS A 111 2.06 -10.70 6.39
C LYS A 111 2.44 -11.91 7.22
N GLU A 112 2.10 -13.10 6.74
CA GLU A 112 2.61 -14.35 7.31
C GLU A 112 4.10 -14.48 6.97
N THR A 113 4.91 -14.76 7.98
CA THR A 113 6.37 -14.86 7.86
C THR A 113 6.88 -16.30 8.01
N PHE A 114 6.05 -17.20 8.54
CA PHE A 114 6.39 -18.60 8.71
C PHE A 114 6.01 -19.39 7.44
N GLU A 115 7.01 -19.76 6.63
CA GLU A 115 6.78 -20.41 5.33
C GLU A 115 6.07 -21.77 5.43
N ASP A 116 6.24 -22.49 6.55
CA ASP A 116 5.53 -23.73 6.84
C ASP A 116 4.00 -23.53 6.98
N ARG A 117 3.56 -22.28 7.22
CA ARG A 117 2.15 -21.89 7.28
C ARG A 117 1.54 -21.59 5.91
N PHE A 118 2.36 -21.38 4.87
CA PHE A 118 1.88 -20.98 3.55
C PHE A 118 0.93 -22.01 2.91
N PRO A 119 1.16 -23.34 3.01
CA PRO A 119 0.21 -24.32 2.48
C PRO A 119 -1.16 -24.24 3.17
N PHE A 120 -1.19 -24.03 4.49
CA PHE A 120 -2.44 -23.89 5.24
C PHE A 120 -3.19 -22.61 4.89
N TRP A 121 -2.45 -21.52 4.65
CA TRP A 121 -2.98 -20.26 4.17
C TRP A 121 -3.66 -20.42 2.80
N ASP A 122 -2.96 -21.03 1.84
CA ASP A 122 -3.49 -21.26 0.50
C ASP A 122 -4.69 -22.19 0.49
N GLU A 123 -4.66 -23.24 1.32
CA GLU A 123 -5.80 -24.16 1.46
C GLU A 123 -7.02 -23.44 2.05
N ALA A 124 -6.83 -22.59 3.06
CA ALA A 124 -7.91 -21.77 3.61
C ALA A 124 -8.52 -20.84 2.55
N LEU A 125 -7.68 -20.17 1.73
CA LEU A 125 -8.15 -19.32 0.63
C LEU A 125 -8.96 -20.12 -0.39
N LYS A 126 -8.49 -21.31 -0.77
CA LYS A 126 -9.19 -22.19 -1.70
C LYS A 126 -10.55 -22.64 -1.16
N ILE A 127 -10.61 -23.13 0.07
CA ILE A 127 -11.86 -23.57 0.72
C ILE A 127 -12.85 -22.41 0.81
N VAL A 128 -12.38 -21.21 1.14
CA VAL A 128 -13.23 -20.02 1.20
C VAL A 128 -13.73 -19.64 -0.18
N ALA A 129 -12.87 -19.69 -1.21
CA ALA A 129 -13.20 -19.30 -2.57
C ALA A 129 -14.26 -20.21 -3.24
N GLU A 130 -14.33 -21.48 -2.86
CA GLU A 130 -15.31 -22.44 -3.38
C GLU A 130 -16.72 -22.26 -2.78
N LYS A 131 -16.89 -21.40 -1.76
CA LYS A 131 -18.19 -21.16 -1.14
C LYS A 131 -19.10 -20.30 -2.02
N THR A 132 -20.37 -20.68 -2.09
CA THR A 132 -21.40 -19.95 -2.86
C THR A 132 -21.85 -18.63 -2.22
N PHE A 133 -21.41 -18.31 -1.00
CA PHE A 133 -21.75 -17.05 -0.34
C PHE A 133 -21.08 -15.82 -0.97
N TRP A 134 -20.11 -16.03 -1.87
CA TRP A 134 -19.38 -14.96 -2.54
C TRP A 134 -19.90 -14.63 -3.94
N THR A 135 -21.16 -14.96 -4.23
CA THR A 135 -21.82 -14.55 -5.47
C THR A 135 -22.09 -13.04 -5.48
N PRO A 136 -22.06 -12.38 -6.66
CA PRO A 136 -22.44 -10.97 -6.78
C PRO A 136 -23.79 -10.70 -6.12
N SER A 137 -23.92 -9.54 -5.47
CA SER A 137 -25.22 -9.02 -5.02
C SER A 137 -26.12 -8.77 -6.24
N GLN A 138 -27.34 -9.32 -6.22
CA GLN A 138 -28.37 -9.06 -7.25
C GLN A 138 -28.93 -7.65 -7.16
#